data_AF-A0A0K2RIE1-F1
#
_entry.id   AF-A0A0K2RIE1-F1
#
_cell.length_a   1.000
_cell.length_b   1.000
_cell.length_c   1.000
_cell.angle_alpha   90.00
_cell.angle_beta   90.00
_cell.angle_gamma   90.00
#
_symmetry.space_group_name_H-M   'P 1'
#
loop_
_entity.id
_entity.type
_entity.pdbx_description
1 polymer ?
#
loop_
_entity_poly.entity_id
_entity_poly.type
_entity_poly.pdbx_seq_one_letter_code
_entity_poly.pdbx_strand_id
1 'polypeptide(L)'
;MKHTARLAKALGVDTVVGFTGSSIWQYVAMFPPVPEKVIEAGYQDFADRWNPILDVFDECGVRFAHEVHPSEIAYDYWTTVRTLEAIGHREAFGLNWDPSHFMWQGIDPVSFIWDFKDRIYHVDCKDTKLRPTGRNTVLGSHLPWGDPRRGWDFVSAGRGDVPWESSFRALTAIGYNGPISVEWEDAGMDRLHGAPKPSRPSRSSTSRLPNQLRRRLQPGLRDVRREQRRVRPAVRRRQPGRMARRTSDLRFGVSRRPSVLEHFDSLGLERPVEPEKHPARWKVEDGVLVGEQDAPGAATAATWSATRRLGTSNCSLRCAPIGLRIPA
;
A
#
# COMPACT_ATOMS: atom_id res chain seq x y z
N MET A 1 -9.25 4.46 -16.63
CA MET A 1 -8.31 5.49 -16.09
C MET A 1 -8.83 6.92 -16.13
N LYS A 2 -9.27 7.51 -17.26
CA LYS A 2 -9.76 8.92 -17.26
C LYS A 2 -10.90 9.19 -16.27
N HIS A 3 -11.90 8.30 -16.22
CA HIS A 3 -12.99 8.40 -15.22
C HIS A 3 -12.48 8.22 -13.79
N THR A 4 -11.41 7.46 -13.60
CA THR A 4 -10.74 7.26 -12.31
C THR A 4 -10.22 8.61 -11.79
N ALA A 5 -9.47 9.38 -12.59
CA ALA A 5 -9.00 10.71 -12.18
C ALA A 5 -10.16 11.66 -11.77
N ARG A 6 -11.27 11.64 -12.51
CA ARG A 6 -12.45 12.46 -12.20
C ARG A 6 -13.12 12.03 -10.89
N LEU A 7 -13.22 10.74 -10.63
CA LEU A 7 -13.71 10.23 -9.35
C LEU A 7 -12.77 10.62 -8.20
N ALA A 8 -11.45 10.59 -8.40
CA ALA A 8 -10.47 11.02 -7.38
C ALA A 8 -10.76 12.44 -6.93
N LYS A 9 -10.88 13.34 -7.91
CA LYS A 9 -11.23 14.74 -7.69
C LYS A 9 -12.54 14.88 -6.92
N ALA A 10 -13.57 14.13 -7.32
CA ALA A 10 -14.87 14.17 -6.63
C ALA A 10 -14.80 13.64 -5.19
N LEU A 11 -13.94 12.65 -4.92
CA LEU A 11 -13.65 12.11 -3.59
C LEU A 11 -12.70 13.00 -2.78
N GLY A 12 -12.10 14.04 -3.36
CA GLY A 12 -11.11 14.89 -2.70
C GLY A 12 -9.77 14.19 -2.42
N VAL A 13 -9.46 13.11 -3.14
CA VAL A 13 -8.15 12.44 -3.14
C VAL A 13 -7.33 12.95 -4.32
N ASP A 14 -6.02 13.09 -4.14
CA ASP A 14 -5.11 13.74 -5.10
C ASP A 14 -4.14 12.75 -5.76
N THR A 15 -4.21 11.46 -5.41
CA THR A 15 -3.31 10.44 -5.91
C THR A 15 -4.09 9.15 -6.18
N VAL A 16 -3.95 8.61 -7.40
CA VAL A 16 -4.50 7.31 -7.81
C VAL A 16 -3.34 6.37 -8.06
N VAL A 17 -3.32 5.23 -7.37
CA VAL A 17 -2.35 4.17 -7.61
C VAL A 17 -2.85 3.25 -8.70
N GLY A 18 -1.94 2.71 -9.51
CA GLY A 18 -2.21 1.48 -10.22
C GLY A 18 -1.20 1.09 -11.27
N PHE A 19 -1.68 0.34 -12.25
CA PHE A 19 -0.87 -0.33 -13.26
C PHE A 19 -1.10 0.23 -14.66
N THR A 20 -0.13 -0.02 -15.53
CA THR A 20 -0.13 0.43 -16.93
C THR A 20 -0.46 -0.66 -17.92
N GLY A 21 -0.17 -1.91 -17.56
CA GLY A 21 0.12 -2.98 -18.49
C GLY A 21 1.40 -2.70 -19.30
N SER A 22 1.70 -3.60 -20.23
CA SER A 22 2.83 -3.48 -21.15
C SER A 22 2.57 -4.27 -22.42
N SER A 23 2.79 -3.64 -23.57
CA SER A 23 2.72 -4.30 -24.88
C SER A 23 3.99 -5.10 -25.20
N ILE A 24 5.02 -5.06 -24.35
CA ILE A 24 6.31 -5.73 -24.57
C ILE A 24 6.74 -6.65 -23.42
N TRP A 25 5.92 -6.81 -22.38
CA TRP A 25 6.25 -7.69 -21.25
C TRP A 25 6.53 -9.14 -21.68
N GLN A 26 5.79 -9.66 -22.67
CA GLN A 26 6.01 -11.01 -23.19
C GLN A 26 7.43 -11.24 -23.74
N TYR A 27 8.19 -10.18 -24.01
CA TYR A 27 9.55 -10.24 -24.55
C TYR A 27 10.64 -10.23 -23.48
N VAL A 28 10.30 -10.28 -22.18
CA VAL A 28 11.27 -10.22 -21.07
C VAL A 28 12.39 -11.27 -21.16
N ALA A 29 12.10 -12.45 -21.73
CA ALA A 29 13.09 -13.52 -21.91
C ALA A 29 14.06 -13.28 -23.09
N MET A 30 13.74 -12.33 -24.00
CA MET A 30 14.49 -12.02 -25.22
C MET A 30 14.81 -13.23 -26.13
N PHE A 31 14.03 -14.32 -26.03
CA PHE A 31 14.15 -15.48 -26.89
C PHE A 31 12.78 -15.91 -27.47
N PRO A 32 12.63 -16.00 -28.80
CA PRO A 32 13.63 -15.67 -29.82
C PRO A 32 14.05 -14.18 -29.76
N PRO A 33 15.25 -13.81 -30.28
CA PRO A 33 15.74 -12.44 -30.22
C PRO A 33 14.73 -11.44 -30.76
N VAL A 34 14.47 -10.38 -29.98
CA VAL A 34 13.50 -9.34 -30.31
C VAL A 34 14.25 -8.10 -30.81
N PRO A 35 13.96 -7.59 -32.01
CA PRO A 35 14.61 -6.39 -32.52
C PRO A 35 14.37 -5.18 -31.60
N GLU A 36 15.38 -4.34 -31.41
CA GLU A 36 15.31 -3.13 -30.58
C GLU A 36 14.10 -2.24 -30.92
N LYS A 37 13.81 -2.05 -32.21
CA LYS A 37 12.63 -1.30 -32.69
C LYS A 37 11.29 -1.78 -32.12
N VAL A 38 11.16 -3.07 -31.77
CA VAL A 38 9.95 -3.62 -31.15
C VAL A 38 9.87 -3.18 -29.69
N ILE A 39 11.01 -3.14 -29.00
CA ILE A 39 11.10 -2.64 -27.63
C ILE A 39 10.81 -1.14 -27.61
N GLU A 40 11.40 -0.35 -28.51
CA GLU A 40 11.10 1.09 -28.64
C GLU A 40 9.61 1.35 -28.90
N ALA A 41 9.00 0.58 -29.80
CA ALA A 41 7.58 0.70 -30.09
C ALA A 41 6.69 0.42 -28.86
N GLY A 42 7.14 -0.41 -27.90
CA GLY A 42 6.43 -0.64 -26.65
C GLY A 42 6.38 0.58 -25.74
N TYR A 43 7.50 1.30 -25.60
CA TYR A 43 7.54 2.53 -24.82
C TYR A 43 6.77 3.67 -25.52
N GLN A 44 6.80 3.72 -26.86
CA GLN A 44 5.98 4.66 -27.62
C GLN A 44 4.48 4.36 -27.46
N ASP A 45 4.06 3.08 -27.53
CA ASP A 45 2.67 2.67 -27.31
C ASP A 45 2.20 3.05 -25.89
N PHE A 46 3.05 2.87 -24.88
CA PHE A 46 2.78 3.39 -23.53
C PHE A 46 2.56 4.91 -23.56
N ALA A 47 3.49 5.68 -24.13
CA ALA A 47 3.40 7.13 -24.16
C ALA A 47 2.13 7.63 -24.90
N ASP A 48 1.82 7.05 -26.06
CA ASP A 48 0.66 7.41 -26.88
C ASP A 48 -0.67 7.14 -26.16
N ARG A 49 -0.74 6.05 -25.39
CA ARG A 49 -1.93 5.71 -24.59
C ARG A 49 -2.05 6.54 -23.32
N TRP A 50 -0.93 6.73 -22.61
CA TRP A 50 -0.93 7.29 -21.28
C TRP A 50 -0.91 8.81 -21.27
N ASN A 51 -0.29 9.50 -22.24
CA ASN A 51 -0.32 10.96 -22.28
C ASN A 51 -1.76 11.54 -22.27
N PRO A 52 -2.69 11.09 -23.15
CA PRO A 52 -4.07 11.57 -23.12
C PRO A 52 -4.84 11.20 -21.85
N ILE A 53 -4.40 10.19 -21.11
CA ILE A 53 -4.95 9.84 -19.79
C ILE A 53 -4.43 10.83 -18.77
N LEU A 54 -3.12 11.08 -18.76
CA LEU A 54 -2.43 11.97 -17.84
C LEU A 54 -2.85 13.44 -18.02
N ASP A 55 -3.23 13.86 -19.22
CA ASP A 55 -3.84 15.16 -19.45
C ASP A 55 -5.11 15.36 -18.59
N VAL A 56 -5.92 14.31 -18.44
CA VAL A 56 -7.12 14.35 -17.56
C VAL A 56 -6.74 14.34 -16.08
N PHE A 57 -5.63 13.70 -15.72
CA PHE A 57 -5.08 13.78 -14.37
C PHE A 57 -4.67 15.22 -14.02
N ASP A 58 -3.98 15.90 -14.93
CA ASP A 58 -3.60 17.31 -14.81
C ASP A 58 -4.84 18.23 -14.69
N GLU A 59 -5.84 18.06 -15.57
CA GLU A 59 -7.13 18.79 -15.48
C GLU A 59 -7.85 18.58 -14.13
N CYS A 60 -7.66 17.39 -13.54
CA CYS A 60 -8.28 17.04 -12.28
C CYS A 60 -7.50 17.56 -11.07
N GLY A 61 -6.23 17.95 -11.23
CA GLY A 61 -5.32 18.22 -10.12
C GLY A 61 -5.02 16.95 -9.31
N VAL A 62 -4.98 15.79 -9.99
CA VAL A 62 -4.75 14.47 -9.42
C VAL A 62 -3.49 13.89 -10.07
N ARG A 63 -2.68 13.16 -9.31
CA ARG A 63 -1.47 12.49 -9.80
C ARG A 63 -1.71 10.99 -9.92
N PHE A 64 -1.05 10.35 -10.88
CA PHE A 64 -0.99 8.90 -11.00
C PHE A 64 0.30 8.37 -10.37
N ALA A 65 0.18 7.36 -9.53
CA ALA A 65 1.29 6.65 -8.91
C ALA A 65 1.37 5.24 -9.50
N HIS A 66 2.20 5.08 -10.53
CA HIS A 66 2.45 3.78 -11.16
C HIS A 66 3.18 2.85 -10.22
N GLU A 67 2.64 1.68 -9.94
CA GLU A 67 3.34 0.68 -9.16
C GLU A 67 4.32 -0.09 -10.07
N VAL A 68 5.61 0.02 -9.76
CA VAL A 68 6.67 -0.67 -10.51
C VAL A 68 6.62 -2.15 -10.18
N HIS A 69 6.14 -2.94 -11.15
CA HIS A 69 5.71 -4.32 -10.91
C HIS A 69 5.95 -5.19 -12.17
N PRO A 70 6.31 -6.48 -12.01
CA PRO A 70 6.41 -7.43 -13.13
C PRO A 70 5.10 -7.53 -13.90
N SER A 71 5.13 -7.51 -15.24
CA SER A 71 3.99 -7.32 -16.17
C SER A 71 3.76 -5.91 -16.68
N GLU A 72 4.34 -4.92 -16.03
CA GLU A 72 4.12 -3.51 -16.35
C GLU A 72 5.16 -2.97 -17.35
N ILE A 73 4.98 -1.74 -17.82
CA ILE A 73 5.98 -1.12 -18.72
C ILE A 73 7.26 -0.77 -17.95
N ALA A 74 7.09 -0.34 -16.70
CA ALA A 74 8.14 -0.18 -15.70
C ALA A 74 7.98 -1.30 -14.66
N TYR A 75 8.92 -2.24 -14.67
CA TYR A 75 8.95 -3.41 -13.79
C TYR A 75 10.28 -3.58 -13.03
N ASP A 76 11.28 -2.76 -13.33
CA ASP A 76 12.56 -2.70 -12.65
C ASP A 76 13.12 -1.27 -12.64
N TYR A 77 14.33 -1.08 -12.12
CA TYR A 77 14.98 0.23 -12.06
C TYR A 77 15.15 0.87 -13.46
N TRP A 78 15.68 0.14 -14.44
CA TRP A 78 16.06 0.72 -15.73
C TRP A 78 14.86 0.92 -16.67
N THR A 79 13.89 0.03 -16.62
CA THR A 79 12.59 0.24 -17.27
C THR A 79 11.83 1.40 -16.65
N THR A 80 11.95 1.64 -15.34
CA THR A 80 11.40 2.85 -14.70
C THR A 80 12.04 4.11 -15.26
N VAL A 81 13.37 4.17 -15.37
CA VAL A 81 14.08 5.32 -16.01
C VAL A 81 13.51 5.56 -17.40
N ARG A 82 13.46 4.52 -18.23
CA ARG A 82 13.02 4.62 -19.63
C ARG A 82 11.53 4.97 -19.78
N THR A 83 10.66 4.48 -18.89
CA THR A 83 9.24 4.85 -18.85
C THR A 83 9.06 6.32 -18.51
N LEU A 84 9.84 6.85 -17.55
CA LEU A 84 9.80 8.27 -17.22
C LEU A 84 10.32 9.14 -18.38
N GLU A 85 11.35 8.70 -19.10
CA GLU A 85 11.84 9.37 -20.31
C GLU A 85 10.77 9.38 -21.42
N ALA A 86 10.09 8.26 -21.65
CA ALA A 86 9.06 8.13 -22.69
C ALA A 86 7.85 9.07 -22.47
N ILE A 87 7.56 9.43 -21.21
CA ILE A 87 6.49 10.38 -20.85
C ILE A 87 7.02 11.80 -20.60
N GLY A 88 8.30 12.07 -20.91
CA GLY A 88 8.93 13.37 -20.75
C GLY A 88 9.06 13.83 -19.29
N HIS A 89 9.16 12.88 -18.35
CA HIS A 89 9.19 13.13 -16.91
C HIS A 89 8.05 14.00 -16.38
N ARG A 90 6.88 14.03 -17.04
CA ARG A 90 5.75 14.88 -16.61
C ARG A 90 5.27 14.55 -15.20
N GLU A 91 4.92 15.59 -14.44
CA GLU A 91 4.56 15.48 -13.00
C GLU A 91 3.26 14.70 -12.73
N ALA A 92 2.39 14.55 -13.73
CA ALA A 92 1.19 13.73 -13.62
C ALA A 92 1.51 12.25 -13.32
N PHE A 93 2.70 11.78 -13.70
CA PHE A 93 3.11 10.39 -13.59
C PHE A 93 4.27 10.24 -12.59
N GLY A 94 3.98 9.66 -11.44
CA GLY A 94 4.97 9.22 -10.46
C GLY A 94 4.81 7.74 -10.15
N LEU A 95 5.30 7.34 -8.99
CA LEU A 95 5.52 5.96 -8.60
C LEU A 95 4.83 5.64 -7.28
N ASN A 96 4.19 4.47 -7.23
CA ASN A 96 3.87 3.77 -5.98
C ASN A 96 5.07 2.88 -5.65
N TRP A 97 5.70 3.15 -4.50
CA TRP A 97 6.80 2.32 -4.02
C TRP A 97 6.23 1.12 -3.27
N ASP A 98 6.38 -0.06 -3.86
CA ASP A 98 6.13 -1.36 -3.24
C ASP A 98 7.42 -2.21 -3.39
N PRO A 99 8.10 -2.56 -2.29
CA PRO A 99 9.38 -3.26 -2.34
C PRO A 99 9.24 -4.79 -2.53
N SER A 100 8.04 -5.36 -2.52
CA SER A 100 7.85 -6.82 -2.52
C SER A 100 8.42 -7.49 -3.76
N HIS A 101 8.34 -6.84 -4.93
CA HIS A 101 8.88 -7.35 -6.19
C HIS A 101 10.39 -7.12 -6.34
N PHE A 102 10.89 -6.07 -5.70
CA PHE A 102 12.30 -5.70 -5.77
C PHE A 102 13.17 -6.80 -5.16
N MET A 103 12.66 -7.45 -4.10
CA MET A 103 13.38 -8.48 -3.36
C MET A 103 13.85 -9.64 -4.24
N TRP A 104 12.96 -10.22 -5.06
CA TRP A 104 13.32 -11.38 -5.87
C TRP A 104 13.99 -11.00 -7.19
N GLN A 105 13.81 -9.75 -7.65
CA GLN A 105 14.55 -9.19 -8.77
C GLN A 105 15.98 -8.75 -8.38
N GLY A 106 16.28 -8.66 -7.09
CA GLY A 106 17.58 -8.19 -6.59
C GLY A 106 17.77 -6.68 -6.70
N ILE A 107 16.68 -5.91 -6.78
CA ILE A 107 16.70 -4.45 -6.80
C ILE A 107 16.86 -3.96 -5.36
N ASP A 108 17.74 -2.99 -5.12
CA ASP A 108 17.84 -2.33 -3.81
C ASP A 108 16.67 -1.34 -3.64
N PRO A 109 15.72 -1.62 -2.73
CA PRO A 109 14.55 -0.77 -2.55
C PRO A 109 14.88 0.56 -1.87
N VAL A 110 16.03 0.69 -1.21
CA VAL A 110 16.45 1.92 -0.54
C VAL A 110 17.05 2.90 -1.55
N SER A 111 17.95 2.44 -2.41
CA SER A 111 18.51 3.26 -3.49
C SER A 111 17.43 3.72 -4.47
N PHE A 112 16.44 2.86 -4.77
CA PHE A 112 15.30 3.24 -5.59
C PHE A 112 14.54 4.46 -5.03
N ILE A 113 14.28 4.51 -3.71
CA ILE A 113 13.64 5.67 -3.07
C ILE A 113 14.47 6.93 -3.29
N TRP A 114 15.79 6.83 -3.16
CA TRP A 114 16.70 7.98 -3.26
C TRP A 114 16.79 8.53 -4.68
N ASP A 115 16.88 7.64 -5.67
CA ASP A 115 17.07 8.01 -7.07
C ASP A 115 15.77 8.56 -7.68
N PHE A 116 14.62 7.99 -7.30
CA PHE A 116 13.30 8.43 -7.77
C PHE A 116 12.54 9.32 -6.77
N LYS A 117 13.24 9.95 -5.82
CA LYS A 117 12.66 10.77 -4.74
C LYS A 117 11.60 11.79 -5.18
N ASP A 118 11.79 12.42 -6.34
CA ASP A 118 10.87 13.44 -6.87
C ASP A 118 9.63 12.83 -7.54
N ARG A 119 9.53 11.51 -7.59
CA ARG A 119 8.44 10.74 -8.19
C ARG A 119 7.81 9.73 -7.24
N ILE A 120 8.27 9.56 -6.00
CA ILE A 120 7.58 8.70 -5.02
C ILE A 120 6.30 9.39 -4.53
N TYR A 121 5.16 9.01 -5.09
CA TYR A 121 3.85 9.61 -4.81
C TYR A 121 3.04 8.82 -3.80
N HIS A 122 3.25 7.51 -3.76
CA HIS A 122 2.58 6.60 -2.82
C HIS A 122 3.54 5.51 -2.33
N VAL A 123 3.20 4.87 -1.21
CA VAL A 123 3.96 3.79 -0.58
C VAL A 123 3.00 2.69 -0.14
N ASP A 124 3.22 1.47 -0.64
CA ASP A 124 2.56 0.26 -0.17
C ASP A 124 3.56 -0.68 0.52
N CYS A 125 3.27 -1.01 1.77
CA CYS A 125 4.06 -1.96 2.54
C CYS A 125 3.58 -3.39 2.30
N LYS A 126 4.14 -4.02 1.27
CA LYS A 126 4.02 -5.45 0.98
C LYS A 126 5.36 -6.14 1.18
N ASP A 127 5.36 -7.36 1.72
CA ASP A 127 6.60 -8.05 2.12
C ASP A 127 6.75 -9.39 1.41
N THR A 128 8.01 -9.74 1.14
CA THR A 128 8.38 -10.93 0.37
C THR A 128 9.44 -11.69 1.12
N LYS A 129 9.24 -13.01 1.26
CA LYS A 129 10.24 -13.92 1.82
C LYS A 129 10.97 -14.63 0.70
N LEU A 130 12.30 -14.52 0.67
CA LEU A 130 13.15 -15.26 -0.26
C LEU A 130 13.48 -16.65 0.31
N ARG A 131 13.44 -17.67 -0.55
CA ARG A 131 13.79 -19.07 -0.27
C ARG A 131 14.51 -19.72 -1.46
N PRO A 132 15.62 -19.15 -1.97
CA PRO A 132 16.39 -19.80 -3.02
C PRO A 132 17.10 -21.04 -2.44
N THR A 133 16.88 -22.21 -3.05
CA THR A 133 17.51 -23.47 -2.60
C THR A 133 18.33 -24.14 -3.70
N GLY A 134 18.62 -23.44 -4.80
CA GLY A 134 19.13 -24.01 -6.05
C GLY A 134 18.09 -24.79 -6.88
N ARG A 135 17.05 -25.33 -6.23
CA ARG A 135 15.87 -25.93 -6.88
C ARG A 135 14.75 -24.91 -7.09
N ASN A 136 14.48 -24.12 -6.04
CA ASN A 136 13.48 -23.06 -6.07
C ASN A 136 14.10 -21.81 -6.72
N THR A 137 13.57 -21.35 -7.85
CA THR A 137 14.12 -20.24 -8.63
C THR A 137 13.27 -18.98 -8.54
N VAL A 138 13.82 -17.85 -9.00
CA VAL A 138 13.16 -16.53 -8.98
C VAL A 138 11.90 -16.45 -9.84
N LEU A 139 11.73 -17.34 -10.82
CA LEU A 139 10.55 -17.35 -11.69
C LEU A 139 9.31 -17.99 -11.04
N GLY A 140 9.46 -18.62 -9.86
CA GLY A 140 8.36 -19.24 -9.14
C GLY A 140 7.75 -20.49 -9.80
N SER A 141 8.24 -20.89 -10.97
CA SER A 141 7.88 -22.14 -11.68
C SER A 141 6.38 -22.29 -11.98
N HIS A 142 5.66 -21.18 -12.15
CA HIS A 142 4.20 -21.15 -12.34
C HIS A 142 3.40 -21.85 -11.22
N LEU A 143 4.01 -21.99 -10.04
CA LEU A 143 3.36 -22.60 -8.90
C LEU A 143 2.42 -21.61 -8.23
N PRO A 144 1.32 -22.05 -7.60
CA PRO A 144 0.44 -21.15 -6.86
C PRO A 144 1.15 -20.53 -5.64
N TRP A 145 0.67 -19.37 -5.19
CA TRP A 145 1.12 -18.74 -3.94
C TRP A 145 0.96 -19.69 -2.75
N GLY A 146 1.91 -19.66 -1.82
CA GLY A 146 1.98 -20.57 -0.67
C GLY A 146 2.67 -21.91 -0.96
N ASP A 147 2.93 -22.26 -2.22
CA ASP A 147 3.65 -23.50 -2.54
C ASP A 147 5.12 -23.41 -2.04
N PRO A 148 5.58 -24.32 -1.17
CA PRO A 148 6.91 -24.25 -0.58
C PRO A 148 8.06 -24.45 -1.59
N ARG A 149 7.75 -24.85 -2.83
CA ARG A 149 8.73 -25.00 -3.92
C ARG A 149 8.98 -23.69 -4.67
N ARG A 150 8.26 -22.60 -4.36
CA ARG A 150 8.58 -21.27 -4.90
C ARG A 150 9.87 -20.72 -4.30
N GLY A 151 10.67 -20.03 -5.12
CA GLY A 151 11.91 -19.37 -4.69
C GLY A 151 11.68 -18.14 -3.83
N TRP A 152 10.45 -17.63 -3.80
CA TRP A 152 9.99 -16.54 -2.96
C TRP A 152 8.46 -16.59 -2.86
N ASP A 153 7.91 -15.91 -1.85
CA ASP A 153 6.46 -15.82 -1.65
C ASP A 153 6.10 -14.52 -0.90
N PHE A 154 4.86 -14.04 -1.08
CA PHE A 154 4.34 -12.93 -0.29
C PHE A 154 4.02 -13.40 1.13
N VAL A 155 4.38 -12.58 2.11
CA VAL A 155 4.14 -12.86 3.52
C VAL A 155 3.70 -11.59 4.23
N SER A 156 3.03 -11.75 5.38
CA SER A 156 2.61 -10.61 6.18
C SER A 156 3.81 -9.74 6.57
N ALA A 157 3.66 -8.41 6.46
CA ALA A 157 4.73 -7.44 6.72
C ALA A 157 5.48 -7.68 8.04
N GLY A 158 6.81 -7.64 7.96
CA GLY A 158 7.73 -7.93 9.06
C GLY A 158 8.11 -9.42 9.18
N ARG A 159 7.63 -10.27 8.28
CA ARG A 159 8.00 -11.70 8.20
C ARG A 159 8.86 -12.02 6.98
N GLY A 160 8.94 -11.12 6.01
CA GLY A 160 9.76 -11.29 4.82
C GLY A 160 11.16 -10.73 5.03
N ASP A 161 11.77 -10.35 3.92
CA ASP A 161 13.17 -9.93 3.82
C ASP A 161 13.32 -8.47 3.39
N VAL A 162 12.22 -7.71 3.22
CA VAL A 162 12.29 -6.28 2.91
C VAL A 162 13.04 -5.51 4.01
N PRO A 163 14.01 -4.64 3.68
CA PRO A 163 14.82 -3.90 4.65
C PRO A 163 14.07 -2.67 5.23
N TRP A 164 12.94 -2.91 5.91
CA TRP A 164 12.00 -1.88 6.37
C TRP A 164 12.64 -0.71 7.11
N GLU A 165 13.59 -0.96 8.03
CA GLU A 165 14.26 0.10 8.79
C GLU A 165 14.99 1.10 7.86
N SER A 166 15.74 0.59 6.88
CA SER A 166 16.47 1.42 5.93
C SER A 166 15.50 2.13 4.97
N SER A 167 14.45 1.45 4.51
CA SER A 167 13.43 2.04 3.64
C SER A 167 12.69 3.19 4.30
N PHE A 168 12.24 3.05 5.55
CA PHE A 168 11.56 4.14 6.26
C PHE A 168 12.50 5.33 6.55
N ARG A 169 13.79 5.08 6.79
CA ARG A 169 14.80 6.15 6.90
C ARG A 169 14.99 6.89 5.59
N ALA A 170 15.04 6.19 4.46
CA ALA A 170 15.12 6.81 3.15
C ALA A 170 13.87 7.63 2.82
N LEU A 171 12.67 7.09 3.07
CA LEU A 171 11.40 7.84 2.92
C LEU A 171 11.39 9.13 3.77
N THR A 172 11.87 9.04 5.00
CA THR A 172 12.03 10.22 5.88
C THR A 172 13.05 11.20 5.31
N ALA A 173 14.19 10.72 4.80
CA ALA A 173 15.27 11.55 4.26
C ALA A 173 14.85 12.31 2.99
N ILE A 174 14.00 11.72 2.15
CA ILE A 174 13.45 12.40 0.96
C ILE A 174 12.24 13.30 1.30
N GLY A 175 11.82 13.35 2.57
CA GLY A 175 10.70 14.18 3.00
C GLY A 175 9.32 13.65 2.58
N TYR A 176 9.19 12.35 2.32
CA TYR A 176 7.90 11.74 1.98
C TYR A 176 6.88 11.97 3.11
N ASN A 177 5.75 12.58 2.78
CA ASN A 177 4.72 12.99 3.74
C ASN A 177 3.33 12.41 3.42
N GLY A 178 3.24 11.52 2.43
CA GLY A 178 2.03 10.79 2.10
C GLY A 178 1.73 9.64 3.07
N PRO A 179 0.66 8.87 2.84
CA PRO A 179 0.33 7.73 3.67
C PRO A 179 1.32 6.57 3.50
N ILE A 180 1.50 5.80 4.58
CA ILE A 180 2.12 4.48 4.50
C ILE A 180 0.98 3.47 4.46
N SER A 181 0.66 3.00 3.26
CA SER A 181 -0.35 1.98 3.04
C SER A 181 0.22 0.59 3.28
N VAL A 182 -0.65 -0.40 3.50
CA VAL A 182 -0.27 -1.80 3.72
C VAL A 182 -1.10 -2.66 2.79
N GLU A 183 -0.46 -3.18 1.75
CA GLU A 183 -1.04 -4.24 0.94
C GLU A 183 -0.75 -5.58 1.60
N TRP A 184 -1.76 -6.13 2.29
CA TRP A 184 -1.59 -7.39 3.00
C TRP A 184 -1.84 -8.58 2.07
N GLU A 185 -0.83 -9.44 1.92
CA GLU A 185 -0.94 -10.71 1.21
C GLU A 185 -0.04 -11.77 1.86
N ASP A 186 -0.63 -12.91 2.24
CA ASP A 186 0.08 -14.06 2.80
C ASP A 186 -0.78 -15.31 2.61
N ALA A 187 -0.44 -16.16 1.64
CA ALA A 187 -1.20 -17.38 1.36
C ALA A 187 -1.11 -18.42 2.52
N GLY A 188 -0.12 -18.29 3.41
CA GLY A 188 0.07 -19.14 4.58
C GLY A 188 -0.61 -18.63 5.85
N MET A 189 -1.34 -17.52 5.79
CA MET A 189 -1.95 -16.88 6.96
C MET A 189 -3.40 -16.45 6.68
N ASP A 190 -4.24 -16.51 7.71
CA ASP A 190 -5.58 -15.92 7.63
C ASP A 190 -5.50 -14.39 7.66
N ARG A 191 -6.22 -13.73 6.74
CA ARG A 191 -6.23 -12.27 6.60
C ARG A 191 -6.70 -11.55 7.86
N LEU A 192 -7.64 -12.12 8.62
CA LEU A 192 -8.12 -11.46 9.84
C LEU A 192 -7.11 -11.54 10.99
N HIS A 193 -6.16 -12.48 10.92
CA HIS A 193 -5.02 -12.56 11.81
C HIS A 193 -3.89 -11.61 11.39
N GLY A 194 -3.53 -11.62 10.11
CA GLY A 194 -2.41 -10.84 9.57
C GLY A 194 -2.70 -9.35 9.38
N ALA A 195 -3.93 -9.02 8.98
CA ALA A 195 -4.46 -7.66 8.86
C ALA A 195 -5.61 -7.46 9.86
N PRO A 196 -5.31 -7.34 11.17
CA PRO A 196 -6.33 -7.15 12.18
C PRO A 196 -7.11 -5.87 11.91
N LYS A 197 -8.44 -5.93 12.07
CA LYS A 197 -9.31 -4.77 11.87
C LYS A 197 -8.80 -3.54 12.63
N PRO A 198 -8.93 -2.33 12.06
CA PRO A 198 -8.71 -1.10 12.80
C PRO A 198 -9.57 -1.13 14.07
N SER A 199 -8.94 -1.16 15.24
CA SER A 199 -9.72 -1.01 16.47
C SER A 199 -10.27 0.41 16.52
N ARG A 200 -11.60 0.54 16.63
CA ARG A 200 -12.28 1.82 16.83
C ARG A 200 -11.55 2.61 17.93
N PRO A 201 -11.12 3.85 17.69
CA PRO A 201 -10.31 4.57 18.68
C PRO A 201 -11.11 4.72 19.97
N SER A 202 -10.69 4.02 21.02
CA SER A 202 -11.22 4.27 22.36
C SER A 202 -10.75 5.65 22.79
N ARG A 203 -11.65 6.48 23.33
CA ARG A 203 -11.35 7.85 23.79
C ARG A 203 -10.28 7.90 24.92
N SER A 204 -9.67 6.77 25.31
CA SER A 204 -8.78 6.66 26.46
C SER A 204 -7.46 5.92 26.22
N SER A 205 -7.11 5.50 25.00
CA SER A 205 -5.89 4.70 24.79
C SER A 205 -4.80 5.44 24.04
N THR A 206 -3.80 5.92 24.78
CA THR A 206 -2.45 6.20 24.27
C THR A 206 -1.81 4.94 23.69
N SER A 207 -1.04 5.14 22.62
CA SER A 207 -0.36 4.17 21.75
C SER A 207 0.08 2.85 22.40
N ARG A 208 -0.32 1.72 21.79
CA ARG A 208 0.31 0.41 22.01
C ARG A 208 0.53 -0.28 20.67
N LEU A 209 1.77 -0.69 20.42
CA LEU A 209 2.15 -1.54 19.27
C LEU A 209 1.48 -2.93 19.36
N PRO A 210 1.27 -3.61 18.21
CA PRO A 210 0.95 -5.03 18.17
C PRO A 210 2.03 -5.88 18.86
N ASN A 211 1.61 -6.91 19.60
CA ASN A 211 2.48 -7.75 20.43
C ASN A 211 3.58 -8.51 19.68
N GLN A 212 3.47 -8.68 18.35
CA GLN A 212 4.43 -9.44 17.54
C GLN A 212 5.77 -8.70 17.31
N LEU A 213 5.77 -7.36 17.18
CA LEU A 213 7.00 -6.56 17.06
C LEU A 213 7.77 -6.43 18.39
N ARG A 214 7.10 -6.57 19.53
CA ARG A 214 7.71 -6.38 20.86
C ARG A 214 8.75 -7.44 21.23
N ARG A 215 8.64 -8.65 20.68
CA ARG A 215 9.45 -9.80 21.11
C ARG A 215 10.84 -9.89 20.48
N ARG A 216 11.11 -9.18 19.38
CA ARG A 216 12.41 -9.21 18.68
C ARG A 216 13.38 -8.07 19.09
N LEU A 217 12.95 -7.13 19.93
CA LEU A 217 13.74 -5.92 20.28
C LEU A 217 14.17 -5.86 21.76
N GLN A 218 14.21 -6.97 22.51
CA GLN A 218 14.57 -6.96 23.94
C GLN A 218 15.61 -8.02 24.34
N PRO A 219 16.89 -7.76 24.07
CA PRO A 219 17.83 -7.80 25.19
C PRO A 219 18.71 -6.55 25.18
N GLY A 220 18.49 -5.65 26.16
CA GLY A 220 19.32 -4.46 26.34
C GLY A 220 18.78 -3.38 27.28
N LEU A 221 17.51 -3.44 27.69
CA LEU A 221 16.84 -2.34 28.41
C LEU A 221 16.32 -2.74 29.80
N ARG A 222 17.12 -3.45 30.60
CA ARG A 222 16.75 -3.78 32.00
C ARG A 222 17.34 -2.86 33.08
N ASP A 223 18.29 -1.97 32.79
CA ASP A 223 18.98 -1.24 33.86
C ASP A 223 18.61 0.23 34.10
N VAL A 224 17.66 0.83 33.38
CA VAL A 224 17.40 2.28 33.50
C VAL A 224 16.06 2.64 34.19
N ARG A 225 15.36 1.66 34.78
CA ARG A 225 14.01 1.89 35.39
C ARG A 225 13.95 1.70 36.90
N ARG A 226 15.06 1.77 37.63
CA ARG A 226 15.05 1.70 39.10
C ARG A 226 15.14 3.04 39.83
N GLU A 227 15.40 4.15 39.13
CA GLU A 227 15.86 5.37 39.81
C GLU A 227 14.91 6.58 39.80
N GLN A 228 13.68 6.46 39.27
CA GLN A 228 12.73 7.60 39.20
C GLN A 228 11.40 7.40 39.95
N ARG A 229 11.39 6.63 41.05
CA ARG A 229 10.20 6.50 41.93
C ARG A 229 10.51 6.79 43.39
N ARG A 230 10.89 8.03 43.69
CA ARG A 230 10.65 8.73 44.97
C ARG A 230 10.43 10.18 44.55
N VAL A 231 9.22 10.71 44.51
CA VAL A 231 8.51 11.37 45.62
C VAL A 231 7.20 11.89 44.98
N ARG A 232 6.01 11.53 45.49
CA ARG A 232 4.79 12.39 45.63
C ARG A 232 3.70 11.63 46.42
N PRO A 233 2.96 12.28 47.34
CA PRO A 233 2.04 11.58 48.24
C PRO A 233 0.64 11.37 47.65
N ALA A 234 -0.05 10.39 48.24
CA ALA A 234 -1.35 9.85 47.82
C ALA A 234 -2.51 10.81 48.09
N VAL A 235 -3.37 11.01 47.09
CA VAL A 235 -4.71 11.61 47.27
C VAL A 235 -5.75 10.51 47.08
N ARG A 236 -6.46 10.17 48.16
CA ARG A 236 -7.63 9.27 48.14
C ARG A 236 -8.79 10.00 47.45
N ARG A 237 -9.36 9.39 46.40
CA ARG A 237 -10.70 9.74 45.90
C ARG A 237 -11.64 8.54 46.00
N ARG A 238 -12.82 8.81 46.54
CA ARG A 238 -13.93 7.90 46.85
C ARG A 238 -14.51 7.27 45.59
N GLN A 239 -14.91 5.99 45.69
CA GLN A 239 -15.80 5.34 44.73
C GLN A 239 -17.26 5.74 44.98
N PRO A 240 -18.08 5.90 43.93
CA PRO A 240 -19.52 5.71 44.04
C PRO A 240 -20.01 4.53 43.18
N GLY A 241 -20.76 3.65 43.83
CA GLY A 241 -22.02 3.04 43.36
C GLY A 241 -22.03 2.26 42.04
N ARG A 242 -22.10 0.92 42.14
CA ARG A 242 -22.61 0.05 41.07
C ARG A 242 -24.10 0.33 40.85
N MET A 243 -24.47 0.73 39.63
CA MET A 243 -25.84 0.70 39.16
C MET A 243 -25.93 -0.28 37.98
N ALA A 244 -26.67 -1.37 38.17
CA ALA A 244 -26.99 -2.32 37.12
C ALA A 244 -27.92 -1.64 36.11
N ARG A 245 -27.54 -1.63 34.81
CA ARG A 245 -28.45 -1.26 33.72
C ARG A 245 -28.75 -2.49 32.88
N ARG A 246 -30.05 -2.71 32.71
CA ARG A 246 -30.71 -3.74 31.90
C ARG A 246 -30.17 -3.72 30.47
N THR A 247 -29.86 -4.90 29.95
CA THR A 247 -29.62 -5.15 28.52
C THR A 247 -30.98 -5.24 27.82
N SER A 248 -31.28 -4.25 26.98
CA SER A 248 -32.33 -4.37 25.97
C SER A 248 -31.69 -4.77 24.64
N ASP A 249 -32.15 -5.88 24.07
CA ASP A 249 -31.76 -6.39 22.76
C ASP A 249 -32.04 -5.36 21.66
N LEU A 250 -31.00 -4.65 21.24
CA LEU A 250 -30.99 -3.90 19.99
C LEU A 250 -30.53 -4.86 18.89
N ARG A 251 -31.49 -5.36 18.11
CA ARG A 251 -31.21 -5.99 16.82
C ARG A 251 -30.56 -4.94 15.93
N PHE A 252 -29.25 -5.05 15.72
CA PHE A 252 -28.53 -4.25 14.73
C PHE A 252 -28.97 -4.73 13.34
N GLY A 253 -29.87 -3.97 12.71
CA GLY A 253 -30.07 -4.06 11.27
C GLY A 253 -28.74 -3.74 10.58
N VAL A 254 -28.27 -4.66 9.75
CA VAL A 254 -27.07 -4.46 8.93
C VAL A 254 -27.38 -3.36 7.92
N SER A 255 -27.02 -2.12 8.22
CA SER A 255 -27.04 -1.03 7.25
C SER A 255 -26.00 -1.36 6.18
N ARG A 256 -26.47 -1.73 4.98
CA ARG A 256 -25.61 -1.95 3.81
C ARG A 256 -25.02 -0.60 3.41
N ARG A 257 -23.69 -0.49 3.45
CA ARG A 257 -22.97 0.70 2.97
C ARG A 257 -22.95 0.70 1.44
N PRO A 258 -22.98 1.88 0.79
CA PRO A 258 -22.95 1.98 -0.65
C PRO A 258 -21.61 1.53 -1.23
N SER A 259 -21.69 0.85 -2.36
CA SER A 259 -20.61 0.44 -3.24
C SER A 259 -20.02 1.63 -4.01
N VAL A 260 -18.84 1.43 -4.59
CA VAL A 260 -18.21 2.44 -5.47
C VAL A 260 -19.12 2.81 -6.64
N LEU A 261 -19.81 1.84 -7.24
CA LEU A 261 -20.73 2.08 -8.36
C LEU A 261 -21.92 2.95 -7.94
N GLU A 262 -22.47 2.74 -6.74
CA GLU A 262 -23.52 3.60 -6.18
C GLU A 262 -23.00 5.03 -5.94
N HIS A 263 -21.69 5.20 -5.73
CA HIS A 263 -21.09 6.52 -5.64
C HIS A 263 -20.92 7.21 -7.00
N PHE A 264 -20.52 6.48 -8.05
CA PHE A 264 -20.53 6.99 -9.43
C PHE A 264 -21.90 7.53 -9.82
N ASP A 265 -22.96 6.76 -9.52
CA ASP A 265 -24.33 7.18 -9.78
C ASP A 265 -24.70 8.45 -9.03
N SER A 266 -24.34 8.54 -7.74
CA SER A 266 -24.65 9.70 -6.90
C SER A 266 -23.96 10.99 -7.37
N LEU A 267 -22.84 10.86 -8.08
CA LEU A 267 -22.05 11.96 -8.61
C LEU A 267 -22.39 12.30 -10.08
N GLY A 268 -23.34 11.58 -10.69
CA GLY A 268 -23.69 11.76 -12.11
C GLY A 268 -22.54 11.40 -13.06
N LEU A 269 -21.59 10.57 -12.62
CA LEU A 269 -20.46 10.13 -13.43
C LEU A 269 -20.86 8.92 -14.26
N GLU A 270 -20.47 8.91 -15.53
CA GLU A 270 -20.60 7.73 -16.39
C GLU A 270 -19.84 6.55 -15.76
N ARG A 271 -20.54 5.42 -15.60
CA ARG A 271 -19.93 4.20 -15.06
C ARG A 271 -18.84 3.73 -16.01
N PRO A 272 -17.69 3.24 -15.50
CA PRO A 272 -16.74 2.56 -16.36
C PRO A 272 -17.44 1.35 -17.04
N VAL A 273 -17.10 1.10 -18.31
CA VAL A 273 -17.52 -0.11 -19.05
C VAL A 273 -17.29 -1.32 -18.16
N GLU A 274 -18.27 -2.23 -18.07
CA GLU A 274 -18.16 -3.39 -17.16
C GLU A 274 -16.81 -4.07 -17.35
N PRO A 275 -15.94 -4.07 -16.33
CA PRO A 275 -14.68 -4.79 -16.44
C PRO A 275 -15.03 -6.26 -16.59
N GLU A 276 -14.31 -6.97 -17.47
CA GLU A 276 -14.30 -8.42 -17.53
C GLU A 276 -14.37 -8.97 -16.10
N LYS A 277 -15.46 -9.69 -15.76
CA LYS A 277 -15.88 -10.09 -14.40
C LYS A 277 -14.70 -10.26 -13.41
N HIS A 278 -14.29 -9.17 -12.76
CA HIS A 278 -13.13 -9.18 -11.88
C HIS A 278 -13.57 -9.58 -10.46
N PRO A 279 -12.83 -10.46 -9.75
CA PRO A 279 -13.26 -10.98 -8.45
C PRO A 279 -13.11 -10.01 -7.26
N ALA A 280 -12.49 -8.84 -7.46
CA ALA A 280 -12.32 -7.85 -6.39
C ALA A 280 -13.61 -7.08 -6.09
N ARG A 281 -13.98 -6.99 -4.81
CA ARG A 281 -15.15 -6.28 -4.29
C ARG A 281 -14.70 -5.05 -3.51
N TRP A 282 -15.23 -3.89 -3.88
CA TRP A 282 -14.85 -2.59 -3.29
C TRP A 282 -15.97 -2.02 -2.42
N LYS A 283 -15.63 -1.53 -1.22
CA LYS A 283 -16.56 -0.87 -0.28
C LYS A 283 -15.90 0.31 0.42
N VAL A 284 -16.70 1.26 0.87
CA VAL A 284 -16.22 2.36 1.75
C VAL A 284 -16.42 1.97 3.21
N GLU A 285 -15.32 1.79 3.95
CA GLU A 285 -15.33 1.47 5.39
C GLU A 285 -14.55 2.54 6.16
N ASP A 286 -15.22 3.16 7.13
CA ASP A 286 -14.70 4.24 8.00
C ASP A 286 -13.91 5.36 7.28
N GLY A 287 -14.41 5.77 6.11
CA GLY A 287 -13.81 6.84 5.30
C GLY A 287 -12.65 6.38 4.41
N VAL A 288 -12.38 5.07 4.34
CA VAL A 288 -11.34 4.45 3.52
C VAL A 288 -11.99 3.53 2.49
N LEU A 289 -11.45 3.51 1.26
CA LEU A 289 -11.84 2.52 0.26
C LEU A 289 -11.13 1.19 0.56
N VAL A 290 -11.90 0.14 0.77
CA VAL A 290 -11.39 -1.22 1.04
C VAL A 290 -11.71 -2.10 -0.16
N GLY A 291 -10.66 -2.64 -0.78
CA GLY A 291 -10.75 -3.74 -1.74
C GLY A 291 -10.63 -5.09 -1.04
N GLU A 292 -11.52 -6.03 -1.34
CA GLU A 292 -11.45 -7.41 -0.88
C GLU A 292 -11.47 -8.37 -2.07
N GLN A 293 -10.69 -9.44 -2.00
CA GLN A 293 -10.66 -10.50 -3.01
C GLN A 293 -10.65 -11.87 -2.35
N ASP A 294 -11.30 -12.84 -3.00
CA ASP A 294 -11.50 -14.19 -2.46
C ASP A 294 -10.29 -15.12 -2.68
N ALA A 295 -9.39 -14.80 -3.61
CA ALA A 295 -8.20 -15.59 -3.93
C ALA A 295 -6.91 -14.74 -3.79
N PRO A 296 -5.82 -15.28 -3.20
CA PRO A 296 -4.52 -14.63 -3.21
C PRO A 296 -4.00 -14.46 -4.66
N GLY A 297 -3.34 -13.35 -4.96
CA GLY A 297 -2.58 -13.20 -6.20
C GLY A 297 -3.24 -12.51 -7.38
N ALA A 298 -4.47 -12.02 -7.27
CA ALA A 298 -5.10 -11.24 -8.33
C ALA A 298 -5.08 -9.75 -7.95
N ALA A 299 -3.86 -9.20 -7.86
CA ALA A 299 -3.63 -7.79 -7.54
C ALA A 299 -4.47 -6.88 -8.44
N THR A 300 -5.35 -6.10 -7.82
CA THR A 300 -5.84 -4.86 -8.44
C THR A 300 -5.34 -3.72 -7.57
N ALA A 301 -4.20 -3.15 -7.97
CA ALA A 301 -3.71 -1.89 -7.44
C ALA A 301 -4.60 -0.78 -8.02
N ALA A 302 -5.75 -0.54 -7.41
CA ALA A 302 -6.46 0.73 -7.54
C ALA A 302 -6.74 1.24 -6.13
N THR A 303 -5.68 1.54 -5.39
CA THR A 303 -5.76 2.21 -4.10
C THR A 303 -5.84 3.72 -4.32
N TRP A 304 -6.70 4.37 -3.55
CA TRP A 304 -6.93 5.82 -3.60
C TRP A 304 -6.42 6.42 -2.31
N SER A 305 -5.53 7.41 -2.41
CA SER A 305 -4.95 8.07 -1.23
C SER A 305 -5.20 9.58 -1.26
N ALA A 306 -5.74 10.14 -0.17
CA ALA A 306 -5.92 11.59 0.01
C ALA A 306 -4.86 12.17 0.94
N THR A 307 -4.27 13.31 0.56
CA THR A 307 -3.41 14.13 1.43
C THR A 307 -4.16 15.31 2.09
N ARG A 308 -5.41 15.61 1.72
CA ARG A 308 -6.20 16.73 2.30
C ARG A 308 -7.46 16.30 3.06
N ARG A 309 -7.66 16.96 4.21
CA ARG A 309 -8.75 16.80 5.17
C ARG A 309 -10.13 16.91 4.50
N LEU A 310 -10.80 15.78 4.32
CA LEU A 310 -12.26 15.75 4.32
C LEU A 310 -12.74 16.06 5.75
N GLY A 311 -13.69 16.98 5.87
CA GLY A 311 -14.07 17.63 7.12
C GLY A 311 -14.30 16.70 8.32
N THR A 312 -13.74 17.13 9.45
CA THR A 312 -14.15 16.78 10.83
C THR A 312 -14.49 15.31 11.11
N SER A 313 -13.49 14.43 11.08
CA SER A 313 -13.11 13.55 12.21
C SER A 313 -12.05 12.56 11.75
N ASN A 314 -10.91 12.55 12.46
CA ASN A 314 -9.76 11.69 12.20
C ASN A 314 -10.17 10.22 11.97
N CYS A 315 -10.02 9.74 10.74
CA CYS A 315 -9.73 8.33 10.44
C CYS A 315 -8.46 8.25 9.60
N SER A 316 -7.36 8.68 10.21
CA SER A 316 -6.10 7.97 9.96
C SER A 316 -6.21 6.65 10.72
N LEU A 317 -5.96 5.53 10.04
CA LEU A 317 -5.35 4.39 10.71
C LEU A 317 -4.05 4.93 11.28
N ARG A 318 -4.09 5.33 12.56
CA ARG A 318 -2.90 5.63 13.33
C ARG A 318 -2.14 4.31 13.46
N CYS A 319 -1.27 4.02 12.50
CA CYS A 319 0.00 3.42 12.87
C CYS A 319 0.66 4.43 13.81
N ALA A 320 0.58 4.15 15.11
CA ALA A 320 1.28 4.96 16.09
C ALA A 320 2.76 5.04 15.65
N PRO A 321 3.36 6.25 15.59
CA PRO A 321 4.78 6.36 15.36
C PRO A 321 5.50 5.48 16.39
N ILE A 322 6.40 4.62 15.94
CA ILE A 322 7.41 4.04 16.81
C ILE A 322 8.34 5.21 17.17
N GLY A 323 7.91 5.99 18.16
CA GLY A 323 8.61 7.19 18.59
C GLY A 323 9.91 6.81 19.28
N LEU A 324 11.03 7.12 18.64
CA LEU A 324 12.26 7.48 19.32
C LEU A 324 12.37 9.01 19.27
N ARG A 325 12.18 9.65 20.42
CA ARG A 325 12.54 11.05 20.61
C ARG A 325 14.07 11.14 20.63
N ILE A 326 14.65 11.95 19.77
CA ILE A 326 15.99 12.51 19.96
C ILE A 326 15.77 13.87 20.63
N PRO A 327 16.30 14.13 21.85
CA PRO A 327 16.15 15.42 22.51
C PRO A 327 16.94 16.52 21.77
N ALA A 328 16.51 17.77 22.02
CA ALA A 328 16.83 19.02 21.32
C ALA A 328 18.26 19.19 20.81
#